data_AF-A0A941EFH0-F1
#
_entry.id   AF-A0A941EFH0-F1
#
_cell.length_a   1.000
_cell.length_b   1.000
_cell.length_c   1.000
_cell.angle_alpha   90.00
_cell.angle_beta   90.00
_cell.angle_gamma   90.00
#
_symmetry.space_group_name_H-M   'P 1'
#
loop_
_entity.id
_entity.type
_entity.pdbx_description
1 polymer ?
#
loop_
_entity_poly.entity_id
_entity_poly.type
_entity_poly.pdbx_seq_one_letter_code
_entity_poly.pdbx_strand_id
1 'polypeptide(L)'
;MTYDPYAQTESIPMVTVAIRRPAPPIAALLGLGALGLAGAWLIAAPFVLGYRGPGDQQRGAAWTDATRVDVSLGAAILAISLAALLGYLAAAVTWLARYRQAE
;
A
#
# COMPACT_ATOMS: atom_id res chain seq x y z
N MET A 1 -69.18 -12.80 17.98
CA MET A 1 -67.76 -13.19 17.84
C MET A 1 -67.09 -12.03 17.10
N THR A 2 -66.49 -11.11 17.84
CA THR A 2 -65.98 -9.84 17.30
C THR A 2 -64.55 -10.06 16.83
N TYR A 3 -64.30 -9.86 15.53
CA TYR A 3 -62.97 -9.88 14.95
C TYR A 3 -62.23 -8.62 15.42
N ASP A 4 -61.18 -8.80 16.20
CA ASP A 4 -60.26 -7.72 16.58
C ASP A 4 -59.08 -7.73 15.60
N PRO A 5 -59.03 -6.78 14.64
CA PRO A 5 -57.95 -6.73 13.65
C PRO A 5 -56.59 -6.34 14.26
N TYR A 6 -56.52 -6.03 15.56
CA TYR A 6 -55.29 -5.59 16.22
C TYR A 6 -54.66 -6.64 17.15
N ALA A 7 -55.16 -7.87 17.14
CA ALA A 7 -54.77 -8.90 18.11
C ALA A 7 -53.31 -9.41 18.01
N GLN A 8 -52.52 -9.01 17.01
CA GLN A 8 -51.10 -9.38 16.93
C GLN A 8 -50.25 -8.30 16.25
N THR A 9 -49.72 -7.36 17.04
CA THR A 9 -48.49 -6.65 16.66
C THR A 9 -47.32 -7.50 17.12
N GLU A 10 -46.97 -8.52 16.34
CA GLU A 10 -45.68 -9.22 16.50
C GLU A 10 -44.57 -8.17 16.49
N SER A 11 -43.79 -8.10 17.57
CA SER A 11 -42.63 -7.22 17.65
C SER A 11 -41.62 -7.68 16.60
N ILE A 12 -41.47 -6.92 15.51
CA ILE A 12 -40.49 -7.19 14.46
C ILE A 12 -39.13 -7.39 15.14
N PRO A 13 -38.48 -8.56 14.98
CA PRO A 13 -37.18 -8.78 15.60
C PRO A 13 -36.19 -7.79 14.99
N MET A 14 -35.71 -6.87 15.81
CA MET A 14 -34.72 -5.88 15.42
C MET A 14 -33.38 -6.57 15.20
N VAL A 15 -33.13 -7.03 13.98
CA VAL A 15 -31.84 -7.61 13.57
C VAL A 15 -30.84 -6.49 13.40
N THR A 16 -30.02 -6.27 14.43
CA THR A 16 -28.92 -5.30 14.37
C THR A 16 -27.77 -5.92 13.57
N VAL A 17 -27.66 -5.57 12.28
CA VAL A 17 -26.55 -5.99 11.43
C VAL A 17 -25.36 -5.08 11.73
N ALA A 18 -24.33 -5.63 12.36
CA ALA A 18 -23.07 -4.92 12.56
C ALA A 18 -22.32 -4.78 11.23
N ILE A 19 -22.46 -3.63 10.57
CA ILE A 19 -21.69 -3.32 9.36
C ILE A 19 -20.24 -3.01 9.79
N ARG A 20 -19.34 -3.96 9.58
CA ARG A 20 -17.91 -3.77 9.82
C ARG A 20 -17.40 -2.74 8.82
N ARG A 21 -17.12 -1.51 9.26
CA ARG A 21 -16.48 -0.52 8.39
C ARG A 21 -15.09 -1.05 8.00
N PRO A 22 -14.75 -1.10 6.70
CA PRO A 22 -13.41 -1.50 6.29
C PRO A 22 -12.42 -0.45 6.84
N ALA A 23 -11.58 -0.86 7.79
CA ALA A 23 -10.48 -0.04 8.25
C ALA A 23 -9.46 0.07 7.11
N PRO A 24 -8.93 1.28 6.79
CA PRO A 24 -7.86 1.39 5.82
C PRO A 24 -6.67 0.55 6.32
N PRO A 25 -6.04 -0.28 5.46
CA PRO A 25 -4.86 -1.05 5.79
C PRO A 25 -3.64 -0.12 5.93
N ILE A 26 -3.65 0.74 6.95
CA ILE A 26 -2.60 1.72 7.25
C ILE A 26 -1.24 1.02 7.35
N ALA A 27 -1.21 -0.17 7.95
CA ALA A 27 0.01 -0.98 8.03
C ALA A 27 0.58 -1.34 6.65
N ALA A 28 -0.26 -1.65 5.66
CA ALA A 28 0.20 -1.93 4.30
C ALA A 28 0.72 -0.67 3.61
N LEU A 29 0.06 0.48 3.80
CA LEU A 29 0.51 1.77 3.25
C LEU A 29 1.86 2.19 3.85
N LEU A 30 1.99 2.10 5.18
CA LEU A 30 3.24 2.40 5.87
C LEU A 30 4.34 1.42 5.48
N GLY A 31 4.02 0.13 5.39
CA GLY A 31 4.97 -0.90 4.96
C GLY A 31 5.48 -0.67 3.55
N LEU A 32 4.59 -0.45 2.58
CA LEU A 32 4.98 -0.20 1.19
C LEU A 32 5.69 1.15 1.03
N GLY A 33 5.25 2.18 1.76
CA GLY A 33 5.93 3.47 1.78
C GLY A 33 7.36 3.36 2.32
N ALA A 34 7.55 2.64 3.43
CA ALA A 34 8.86 2.37 4.01
C ALA A 34 9.74 1.53 3.07
N LEU A 35 9.20 0.51 2.41
CA LEU A 35 9.92 -0.25 1.38
C LEU A 35 10.35 0.64 0.21
N GLY A 36 9.47 1.52 -0.27
CA GLY A 36 9.81 2.47 -1.33
C GLY A 36 10.95 3.39 -0.92
N LEU A 37 10.91 3.93 0.30
CA LEU A 37 11.99 4.76 0.85
C LEU A 37 13.30 3.98 1.00
N ALA A 38 13.24 2.72 1.44
CA ALA A 38 14.42 1.85 1.52
C ALA A 38 15.01 1.58 0.13
N GLY A 39 14.18 1.33 -0.89
CA GLY A 39 14.63 1.18 -2.28
C GLY A 39 15.28 2.46 -2.81
N ALA A 40 14.68 3.62 -2.57
CA ALA A 40 15.26 4.92 -2.92
C ALA A 40 16.60 5.17 -2.20
N TRP A 41 16.71 4.78 -0.93
CA TRP A 41 17.95 4.87 -0.17
C TRP A 41 19.03 3.98 -0.77
N LEU A 42 18.74 2.73 -1.14
CA LEU A 42 19.72 1.84 -1.78
C LEU A 42 20.28 2.44 -3.09
N ILE A 43 19.43 3.12 -3.88
CA ILE A 43 19.89 3.84 -5.07
C ILE A 43 20.85 4.98 -4.70
N ALA A 44 20.52 5.76 -3.68
CA ALA A 44 21.28 6.95 -3.29
C ALA A 44 22.55 6.64 -2.48
N ALA A 45 22.52 5.58 -1.67
CA ALA A 45 23.56 5.20 -0.70
C ALA A 45 24.99 5.19 -1.27
N PRO A 46 25.30 4.54 -2.41
CA PRO A 46 26.68 4.52 -2.92
C PRO A 46 27.23 5.90 -3.28
N PHE A 47 26.35 6.86 -3.61
CA PHE A 47 26.73 8.23 -3.94
C PHE A 47 26.85 9.12 -2.71
N VAL A 48 25.99 8.90 -1.71
CA VAL A 48 25.97 9.67 -0.45
C VAL A 48 27.09 9.23 0.48
N LEU A 49 27.32 7.91 0.59
CA LEU A 49 28.30 7.33 1.50
C LEU A 49 29.72 7.34 0.92
N GLY A 50 29.88 7.72 -0.34
CA GLY A 50 31.19 7.88 -0.96
C GLY A 50 31.99 6.57 -0.98
N TYR A 51 31.40 5.50 -1.53
CA TYR A 51 32.09 4.20 -1.71
C TYR A 51 33.37 4.28 -2.58
N ARG A 52 33.75 5.47 -3.05
CA ARG A 52 34.84 5.72 -3.98
C ARG A 52 35.99 6.41 -3.26
N GLY A 53 37.16 5.77 -3.21
CA GLY A 53 38.41 6.43 -2.80
C GLY A 53 39.00 7.29 -3.94
N PRO A 54 39.85 8.28 -3.64
CA PRO A 54 40.58 9.02 -4.67
C PRO A 54 41.43 8.05 -5.51
N GLY A 55 41.12 7.90 -6.81
CA GLY A 55 41.84 7.02 -7.74
C GLY A 55 41.05 5.82 -8.29
N ASP A 56 39.89 5.51 -7.72
CA ASP A 56 39.13 4.30 -8.06
C ASP A 56 38.21 4.46 -9.29
N GLN A 57 38.74 4.91 -10.43
CA GLN A 57 37.98 5.04 -11.68
C GLN A 57 38.06 3.81 -12.61
N GLN A 58 38.69 2.72 -12.17
CA GLN A 58 38.87 1.53 -12.99
C GLN A 58 37.56 0.70 -13.08
N ARG A 59 37.14 0.35 -14.30
CA ARG A 59 36.06 -0.64 -14.52
C ARG A 59 36.46 -1.96 -13.87
N GLY A 60 35.58 -2.51 -13.02
CA GLY A 60 35.81 -3.78 -12.31
C GLY A 60 36.35 -3.64 -10.89
N ALA A 61 36.50 -2.42 -10.36
CA ALA A 61 36.78 -2.23 -8.95
C ALA A 61 35.61 -2.75 -8.09
N ALA A 62 35.90 -3.38 -6.94
CA ALA A 62 34.88 -4.05 -6.12
C ALA A 62 33.69 -3.15 -5.71
N TRP A 63 33.94 -1.85 -5.51
CA TRP A 63 32.90 -0.86 -5.19
C TRP A 63 31.90 -0.65 -6.34
N THR A 64 32.30 -0.90 -7.60
CA THR A 64 31.42 -0.75 -8.78
C THR A 64 30.36 -1.85 -8.84
N ASP A 65 30.71 -3.08 -8.47
CA ASP A 65 29.74 -4.18 -8.42
C ASP A 65 28.78 -4.00 -7.23
N ALA A 66 29.29 -3.59 -6.07
CA ALA A 66 28.44 -3.23 -4.92
C ALA A 66 27.44 -2.12 -5.29
N THR A 67 27.91 -1.05 -5.95
CA THR A 67 27.05 0.04 -6.44
C THR A 67 25.98 -0.45 -7.42
N ARG A 68 26.34 -1.35 -8.34
CA ARG A 68 25.37 -1.91 -9.31
C ARG A 68 24.30 -2.74 -8.61
N VAL A 69 24.68 -3.56 -7.64
CA VAL A 69 23.74 -4.36 -6.85
C VAL A 69 22.79 -3.44 -6.08
N ASP A 70 23.32 -2.46 -5.33
CA ASP A 70 22.51 -1.53 -4.54
C ASP A 70 21.53 -0.74 -5.42
N VAL A 71 21.98 -0.20 -6.55
CA VAL A 71 21.13 0.59 -7.47
C VAL A 71 20.09 -0.28 -8.15
N SER A 72 20.47 -1.46 -8.66
CA SER A 72 19.52 -2.33 -9.38
C SER A 72 18.46 -2.92 -8.44
N LEU A 73 18.87 -3.37 -7.25
CA LEU A 73 17.96 -3.88 -6.24
C LEU A 73 17.07 -2.76 -5.69
N GLY A 74 17.64 -1.59 -5.39
CA GLY A 74 16.91 -0.42 -4.95
C GLY A 74 15.86 0.04 -5.97
N ALA A 75 16.21 0.05 -7.26
CA ALA A 75 15.29 0.37 -8.34
C ALA A 75 14.14 -0.65 -8.44
N ALA A 76 14.43 -1.94 -8.32
CA ALA A 76 13.40 -2.98 -8.34
C ALA A 76 12.43 -2.85 -7.14
N ILE A 77 12.96 -2.67 -5.93
CA ILE A 77 12.16 -2.48 -4.72
C ILE A 77 11.27 -1.24 -4.84
N LEU A 78 11.84 -0.11 -5.27
CA LEU A 78 11.11 1.14 -5.45
C LEU A 78 9.99 1.00 -6.49
N ALA A 79 10.28 0.39 -7.65
CA ALA A 79 9.30 0.20 -8.71
C ALA A 79 8.12 -0.68 -8.26
N ILE A 80 8.39 -1.81 -7.61
CA ILE A 80 7.35 -2.72 -7.10
C ILE A 80 6.50 -2.02 -6.02
N SER A 81 7.14 -1.29 -5.11
CA SER A 81 6.44 -0.56 -4.04
C SER A 81 5.51 0.51 -4.61
N LEU A 82 5.99 1.29 -5.59
CA LEU A 82 5.18 2.30 -6.28
C LEU A 82 4.02 1.68 -7.05
N ALA A 83 4.27 0.60 -7.79
CA ALA A 83 3.21 -0.11 -8.52
C ALA A 83 2.13 -0.63 -7.57
N ALA A 84 2.51 -1.17 -6.42
CA ALA A 84 1.59 -1.62 -5.39
C ALA A 84 0.78 -0.45 -4.77
N LEU A 85 1.41 0.68 -4.46
CA LEU A 85 0.71 1.87 -3.96
C LEU A 85 -0.31 2.40 -4.97
N LEU A 86 0.11 2.53 -6.24
CA LEU A 86 -0.76 3.03 -7.30
C LEU A 86 -1.92 2.08 -7.56
N GLY A 87 -1.66 0.77 -7.57
CA GLY A 87 -2.70 -0.25 -7.69
C GLY A 87 -3.70 -0.20 -6.53
N TYR A 88 -3.20 -0.06 -5.30
CA TYR A 88 -4.04 0.12 -4.13
C TYR A 88 -4.89 1.39 -4.21
N LEU A 89 -4.30 2.52 -4.63
CA LEU A 89 -5.01 3.78 -4.78
C LEU A 89 -6.10 3.68 -5.86
N ALA A 90 -5.78 3.08 -7.01
CA ALA A 90 -6.74 2.86 -8.09
C ALA A 90 -7.91 1.99 -7.64
N ALA A 91 -7.64 0.91 -6.89
CA ALA A 91 -8.69 0.06 -6.30
C ALA A 91 -9.57 0.83 -5.31
N ALA A 92 -8.96 1.64 -4.43
CA ALA A 92 -9.69 2.44 -3.45
C ALA A 92 -10.59 3.51 -4.11
N VAL A 93 -10.08 4.21 -5.13
CA VAL A 93 -10.85 5.19 -5.90
C VAL A 93 -11.98 4.52 -6.66
N THR A 94 -11.72 3.38 -7.29
CA THR A 94 -12.76 2.61 -8.02
C THR A 94 -13.86 2.14 -7.09
N TRP A 95 -13.50 1.67 -5.89
CA TRP A 95 -14.47 1.27 -4.87
C TRP A 95 -15.34 2.46 -4.42
N LEU A 96 -14.73 3.61 -4.14
CA LEU A 96 -15.44 4.82 -3.73
C LEU A 96 -16.37 5.35 -4.83
N ALA A 97 -15.92 5.34 -6.09
CA ALA A 97 -16.71 5.79 -7.23
C ALA A 97 -17.95 4.93 -7.44
N ARG A 98 -17.84 3.60 -7.28
CA ARG A 98 -18.98 2.68 -7.35
C ARG A 98 -19.97 2.90 -6.20
N TYR A 99 -19.48 3.18 -5.00
CA TYR A 99 -20.35 3.42 -3.84
C TYR A 99 -21.22 4.66 -4.02
N ARG A 100 -20.67 5.72 -4.59
CA ARG A 100 -21.42 6.98 -4.85
C ARG A 100 -22.48 6.89 -5.94
N GLN A 101 -22.44 5.90 -6.81
CA GLN A 101 -23.45 5.71 -7.87
C GLN A 101 -24.67 4.91 -7.40
N ALA A 102 -24.59 4.31 -6.22
CA ALA A 102 -25.68 3.53 -5.62
C ALA A 102 -26.57 4.35 -4.66
N GLU A 103 -26.21 5.62 -4.42
CA GLU A 103 -27.02 6.65 -3.74
C GLU A 103 -27.78 7.49 -4.77
#